data_AF-A0A6A3I495-F1
#
_entry.id   AF-A0A6A3I495-F1
#
_cell.length_a   1.000
_cell.length_b   1.000
_cell.length_c   1.000
_cell.angle_alpha   90.00
_cell.angle_beta   90.00
_cell.angle_gamma   90.00
#
_symmetry.space_group_name_H-M   'P 1'
#
loop_
_entity.id
_entity.type
_entity.pdbx_description
1 polymer ?
#
loop_
_entity_poly.entity_id
_entity_poly.type
_entity_poly.pdbx_seq_one_letter_code
_entity_poly.pdbx_strand_id
1 'polypeptide(L)'
;MSSPSQLRLALLAEESDIQRVASMEAASYPADEAASESGIRFRQKNAGAFFWAAYLPSGDKTSETLVGFVNGTLTANDELSDESMSQHDPHGSLLCIHSVVVDHAFRRRGLAAQMLKRYVRIICDSQPQVTRIMMIAKAYLVKFYVSCGFSVTRLSPVVHGQDPWFELELDCDAARRPPMIQVDAFTSEAFQGNPAAVVLLSSSAFHRPEATEWMQRVAIENNLSETAYAAPRERAAKSPEDVVEYDLRWFTPGAEVKLCGHATLSTAFALNDAGHVTTDQVLHFHTLSGVLVCRFEVRSDTQKLLVLMDFPEQPAEPTGPNFPLDEVASALGVEPETILDVKKATTDLLVRLTPEAFTKVNPNIVQLGAFDVRGFAVTAEMPQDSASDVDIQSRFFAPRVGVNEDPVTGSAHCALGPYWAPLLKKTTIKAQQFTPVRGGFITLDLVAAGAGRVLLKGEGVIVLRGKLTSSL
;
A
#
# COMPACT_ATOMS: atom_id res chain seq x y z
N MET A 1 9.13 18.58 -9.69
CA MET A 1 8.41 17.63 -8.81
C MET A 1 7.25 18.39 -8.21
N SER A 2 6.01 18.02 -8.52
CA SER A 2 4.83 18.74 -8.03
C SER A 2 4.57 18.35 -6.59
N SER A 3 4.45 19.34 -5.71
CA SER A 3 3.82 19.21 -4.39
C SER A 3 2.56 18.33 -4.46
N PRO A 4 2.28 17.47 -3.47
CA PRO A 4 1.05 16.68 -3.44
C PRO A 4 -0.13 17.63 -3.61
N SER A 5 -0.89 17.42 -4.68
CA SER A 5 -1.86 18.41 -5.13
C SER A 5 -2.92 18.64 -4.07
N GLN A 6 -3.04 19.88 -3.59
CA GLN A 6 -4.13 20.33 -2.73
C GLN A 6 -5.49 20.39 -3.46
N LEU A 7 -5.61 19.77 -4.64
CA LEU A 7 -6.81 19.77 -5.47
C LEU A 7 -7.91 18.95 -4.80
N ARG A 8 -8.91 19.60 -4.23
CA ARG A 8 -10.12 18.97 -3.67
C ARG A 8 -11.15 18.77 -4.78
N LEU A 9 -11.81 17.62 -4.79
CA LEU A 9 -12.98 17.38 -5.65
C LEU A 9 -14.23 17.30 -4.78
N ALA A 10 -15.33 17.90 -5.25
CA ALA A 10 -16.63 17.81 -4.61
C ALA A 10 -17.76 17.82 -5.65
N LEU A 11 -18.93 17.32 -5.27
CA LEU A 11 -20.14 17.45 -6.08
C LEU A 11 -20.50 18.93 -6.25
N LEU A 12 -20.92 19.32 -7.45
CA LEU A 12 -21.36 20.69 -7.73
C LEU A 12 -22.75 20.95 -7.11
N ALA A 13 -22.80 21.77 -6.06
CA ALA A 13 -24.03 22.05 -5.32
C ALA A 13 -24.45 23.53 -5.30
N GLU A 14 -23.48 24.44 -5.21
CA GLU A 14 -23.76 25.88 -4.99
C GLU A 14 -24.15 26.60 -6.29
N GLU A 15 -25.19 27.43 -6.22
CA GLU A 15 -25.72 28.17 -7.37
C GLU A 15 -24.68 29.12 -8.01
N SER A 16 -23.84 29.75 -7.19
CA SER A 16 -22.74 30.59 -7.67
C SER A 16 -21.70 29.80 -8.46
N ASP A 17 -21.45 28.55 -8.08
CA ASP A 17 -20.51 27.68 -8.77
C ASP A 17 -21.11 27.16 -10.09
N ILE A 18 -22.42 26.89 -10.13
CA ILE A 18 -23.11 26.48 -11.37
C ILE A 18 -22.96 27.56 -12.46
N GLN A 19 -23.18 28.83 -12.12
CA GLN A 19 -23.01 29.94 -13.06
C GLN A 19 -21.55 30.07 -13.54
N ARG A 20 -20.59 29.88 -12.62
CA ARG A 20 -19.17 29.92 -12.94
C ARG A 20 -18.75 28.76 -13.85
N VAL A 21 -19.24 27.54 -13.59
CA VAL A 21 -19.04 26.36 -14.44
C VAL A 21 -19.59 26.58 -15.84
N ALA A 22 -20.81 27.11 -15.97
CA ALA A 22 -21.39 27.44 -17.28
C ALA A 22 -20.55 28.46 -18.05
N SER A 23 -20.02 29.47 -17.35
CA SER A 23 -19.12 30.47 -17.95
C SER A 23 -17.78 29.85 -18.40
N MET A 24 -17.22 28.93 -17.60
CA MET A 24 -16.00 28.20 -17.93
C MET A 24 -16.19 27.25 -19.13
N GLU A 25 -17.35 26.61 -19.24
CA GLU A 25 -17.74 25.77 -20.39
C GLU A 25 -17.76 26.60 -21.68
N ALA A 26 -18.52 27.69 -21.68
CA ALA A 26 -18.65 28.59 -22.84
C ALA A 26 -17.31 29.20 -23.28
N ALA A 27 -16.38 29.43 -22.35
CA ALA A 27 -15.04 29.92 -22.65
C ALA A 27 -14.06 28.83 -23.13
N SER A 28 -14.40 27.54 -22.95
CA SER A 28 -13.50 26.41 -23.22
C SER A 28 -13.78 25.69 -24.54
N TYR A 29 -14.99 25.83 -25.08
CA TYR A 29 -15.43 25.18 -26.31
C TYR A 29 -15.97 26.22 -27.32
N PRO A 30 -15.87 25.95 -28.64
CA PRO A 30 -16.62 26.70 -29.66
C PRO A 30 -18.12 26.76 -29.34
N ALA A 31 -18.82 27.80 -29.80
CA ALA A 31 -20.22 28.04 -29.45
C ALA A 31 -21.19 26.94 -29.90
N ASP A 32 -20.84 26.19 -30.95
CA ASP A 32 -21.57 25.03 -31.48
C ASP A 32 -21.23 23.71 -30.76
N GLU A 33 -20.17 23.69 -29.95
CA GLU A 33 -19.72 22.54 -29.16
C GLU A 33 -20.00 22.70 -27.65
N ALA A 34 -20.09 23.94 -27.15
CA ALA A 34 -20.27 24.23 -25.73
C ALA A 34 -21.68 23.87 -25.22
N ALA A 35 -21.77 23.28 -24.02
CA ALA A 35 -23.06 23.09 -23.38
C ALA A 35 -23.69 24.44 -22.99
N SER A 36 -24.99 24.59 -23.27
CA SER A 36 -25.77 25.74 -22.78
C SER A 36 -25.87 25.76 -21.25
N GLU A 37 -26.12 26.92 -20.65
CA GLU A 37 -26.36 27.02 -19.20
C GLU A 37 -27.51 26.11 -18.75
N SER A 38 -28.59 26.03 -19.54
CA SER A 38 -29.69 25.08 -19.29
C SER A 38 -29.23 23.62 -19.31
N GLY A 39 -28.28 23.26 -20.20
CA GLY A 39 -27.68 21.93 -20.24
C GLY A 39 -26.84 21.64 -19.00
N ILE A 40 -26.01 22.59 -18.56
CA ILE A 40 -25.24 22.48 -17.32
C ILE A 40 -26.17 22.29 -16.11
N ARG A 41 -27.24 23.08 -16.01
CA ARG A 41 -28.26 22.97 -14.95
C ARG A 41 -29.01 21.64 -15.01
N PHE A 42 -29.36 21.17 -16.21
CA PHE A 42 -29.98 19.86 -16.39
C PHE A 42 -29.08 18.74 -15.84
N ARG A 43 -27.79 18.74 -16.21
CA ARG A 43 -26.84 17.70 -15.76
C ARG A 43 -26.60 17.78 -14.26
N GLN A 44 -26.44 18.97 -13.70
CA GLN A 44 -26.27 19.15 -12.26
C GLN A 44 -27.49 18.62 -11.48
N LYS A 45 -28.71 18.94 -11.95
CA LYS A 45 -29.95 18.53 -11.29
C LYS A 45 -30.23 17.03 -11.41
N ASN A 46 -30.05 16.45 -12.59
CA ASN A 46 -30.48 15.08 -12.87
C ASN A 46 -29.35 14.07 -12.70
N ALA A 47 -28.11 14.44 -13.05
CA ALA A 47 -26.93 13.58 -13.01
C ALA A 47 -25.87 14.10 -12.01
N GLY A 48 -26.30 14.74 -10.93
CA GLY A 48 -25.42 15.41 -9.97
C GLY A 48 -24.31 14.54 -9.40
N ALA A 49 -24.56 13.23 -9.20
CA ALA A 49 -23.56 12.25 -8.75
C ALA A 49 -22.33 12.15 -9.66
N PHE A 50 -22.47 12.55 -10.93
CA PHE A 50 -21.44 12.54 -11.96
C PHE A 50 -20.89 13.94 -12.28
N PHE A 51 -21.33 14.97 -11.56
CA PHE A 51 -20.93 16.36 -11.74
C PHE A 51 -20.02 16.80 -10.59
N TRP A 52 -18.71 16.81 -10.85
CA TRP A 52 -17.69 17.14 -9.85
C TRP A 52 -16.93 18.40 -10.23
N ALA A 53 -16.81 19.29 -9.25
CA ALA A 53 -16.03 20.51 -9.31
C ALA A 53 -14.70 20.33 -8.58
N ALA A 54 -13.67 21.02 -9.07
CA ALA A 54 -12.30 20.96 -8.55
C ALA A 54 -11.89 22.29 -7.95
N TYR A 55 -11.37 22.24 -6.74
CA TYR A 55 -11.07 23.40 -5.92
C TYR A 55 -9.60 23.40 -5.46
N LEU A 56 -8.98 24.58 -5.46
CA LEU A 56 -7.68 24.81 -4.80
C LEU A 56 -7.88 25.70 -3.57
N PRO A 57 -7.11 25.48 -2.48
CA PRO A 57 -7.10 26.40 -1.36
C PRO A 57 -6.65 27.78 -1.80
N SER A 58 -7.35 28.81 -1.33
CA SER A 58 -6.93 30.19 -1.47
C SER A 58 -5.80 30.51 -0.47
N GLY A 59 -5.05 31.59 -0.71
CA GLY A 59 -3.91 31.99 0.13
C GLY A 59 -4.24 32.25 1.60
N ASP A 60 -5.51 32.42 1.95
CA ASP A 60 -6.01 32.59 3.32
C ASP A 60 -6.29 31.24 4.05
N LYS A 61 -6.17 30.10 3.35
CA LYS A 61 -6.46 28.73 3.82
C LYS A 61 -7.89 28.50 4.34
N THR A 62 -8.79 29.47 4.22
CA THR A 62 -10.18 29.41 4.68
C THR A 62 -11.18 29.45 3.53
N SER A 63 -10.79 30.00 2.39
CA SER A 63 -11.59 29.97 1.16
C SER A 63 -10.98 29.03 0.12
N GLU A 64 -11.80 28.59 -0.82
CA GLU A 64 -11.37 27.76 -1.94
C GLU A 64 -11.77 28.40 -3.27
N THR A 65 -10.94 28.20 -4.28
CA THR A 65 -11.19 28.69 -5.63
C THR A 65 -11.57 27.53 -6.54
N LEU A 66 -12.73 27.64 -7.22
CA LEU A 66 -13.11 26.74 -8.30
C LEU A 66 -12.14 26.90 -9.48
N VAL A 67 -11.47 25.81 -9.87
CA VAL A 67 -10.45 25.79 -10.93
C VAL A 67 -10.78 24.87 -12.10
N GLY A 68 -11.78 24.01 -11.98
CA GLY A 68 -12.17 23.07 -13.03
C GLY A 68 -13.38 22.23 -12.67
N PHE A 69 -13.89 21.46 -13.62
CA PHE A 69 -14.97 20.51 -13.41
C PHE A 69 -14.95 19.36 -14.41
N VAL A 70 -15.62 18.27 -14.04
CA VAL A 70 -15.97 17.14 -14.90
C VAL A 70 -17.46 16.86 -14.73
N ASN A 71 -18.19 16.67 -15.83
CA ASN A 71 -19.58 16.26 -15.78
C ASN A 71 -19.90 15.16 -16.81
N GLY A 72 -20.92 14.38 -16.51
CA GLY A 72 -21.38 13.30 -17.38
C GLY A 72 -22.84 12.95 -17.12
N THR A 73 -23.38 12.09 -17.97
CA THR A 73 -24.69 11.45 -17.77
C THR A 73 -24.57 9.95 -17.96
N LEU A 74 -25.39 9.19 -17.25
CA LEU A 74 -25.56 7.77 -17.50
C LEU A 74 -26.53 7.50 -18.64
N THR A 75 -26.30 6.40 -19.35
CA THR A 75 -27.18 5.85 -20.37
C THR A 75 -27.23 4.32 -20.28
N ALA A 76 -28.36 3.73 -20.65
CA ALA A 76 -28.50 2.29 -20.84
C ALA A 76 -28.02 1.84 -22.24
N ASN A 77 -27.72 2.77 -23.14
CA ASN A 77 -27.16 2.46 -24.45
C ASN A 77 -25.68 2.06 -24.33
N ASP A 78 -25.24 1.12 -25.16
CA ASP A 78 -23.84 0.64 -25.15
C ASP A 78 -22.87 1.51 -25.97
N GLU A 79 -23.40 2.51 -26.70
CA GLU A 79 -22.66 3.39 -27.61
C GLU A 79 -22.96 4.88 -27.38
N LEU A 80 -22.00 5.73 -27.78
CA LEU A 80 -22.19 7.18 -27.84
C LEU A 80 -23.00 7.57 -29.09
N SER A 81 -24.11 8.25 -28.87
CA SER A 81 -24.99 8.83 -29.88
C SER A 81 -25.54 10.16 -29.37
N ASP A 82 -26.13 10.98 -30.25
CA ASP A 82 -26.78 12.23 -29.84
C ASP A 82 -27.87 11.98 -28.78
N GLU A 83 -28.58 10.85 -28.88
CA GLU A 83 -29.58 10.45 -27.90
C GLU A 83 -28.94 10.07 -26.56
N SER A 84 -27.91 9.21 -26.57
CA SER A 84 -27.25 8.77 -25.34
C SER A 84 -26.49 9.90 -24.62
N MET A 85 -26.16 10.97 -25.35
CA MET A 85 -25.51 12.15 -24.79
C MET A 85 -26.48 13.28 -24.35
N SER A 86 -27.76 13.21 -24.71
CA SER A 86 -28.74 14.27 -24.40
C SER A 86 -29.63 13.96 -23.19
N GLN A 87 -29.66 12.71 -22.72
CA GLN A 87 -30.48 12.27 -21.60
C GLN A 87 -29.64 11.71 -20.44
N HIS A 88 -30.30 11.53 -19.29
CA HIS A 88 -29.74 10.82 -18.15
C HIS A 88 -30.68 9.68 -17.75
N ASP A 89 -30.16 8.46 -17.77
CA ASP A 89 -30.81 7.29 -17.21
C ASP A 89 -30.11 6.87 -15.90
N PRO A 90 -30.73 7.09 -14.72
CA PRO A 90 -30.15 6.68 -13.43
C PRO A 90 -29.82 5.19 -13.31
N HIS A 91 -30.39 4.33 -14.16
CA HIS A 91 -30.15 2.89 -14.19
C HIS A 91 -29.13 2.47 -15.26
N GLY A 92 -28.59 3.43 -16.02
CA GLY A 92 -27.57 3.18 -17.02
C GLY A 92 -26.24 2.69 -16.43
N SER A 93 -25.51 1.88 -17.20
CA SER A 93 -24.19 1.34 -16.84
C SER A 93 -23.03 2.05 -17.55
N LEU A 94 -23.32 2.81 -18.61
CA LEU A 94 -22.34 3.60 -19.35
C LEU A 94 -22.39 5.07 -18.89
N LEU A 95 -21.26 5.58 -18.40
CA LEU A 95 -21.08 7.00 -18.11
C LEU A 95 -20.50 7.75 -19.31
N CYS A 96 -21.28 8.64 -19.89
CA CYS A 96 -20.86 9.55 -20.95
C CYS A 96 -20.31 10.84 -20.32
N ILE A 97 -18.99 11.06 -20.37
CA ILE A 97 -18.39 12.34 -19.97
C ILE A 97 -18.61 13.37 -21.08
N HIS A 98 -19.20 14.51 -20.71
CA HIS A 98 -19.50 15.60 -21.64
C HIS A 98 -18.45 16.69 -21.65
N SER A 99 -17.92 17.04 -20.47
CA SER A 99 -16.94 18.13 -20.35
C SER A 99 -15.86 17.80 -19.33
N VAL A 100 -14.62 18.13 -19.68
CA VAL A 100 -13.46 18.10 -18.78
C VAL A 100 -12.76 19.45 -18.91
N VAL A 101 -13.04 20.36 -17.97
CA VAL A 101 -12.65 21.76 -18.12
C VAL A 101 -11.76 22.19 -16.96
N VAL A 102 -10.66 22.87 -17.30
CA VAL A 102 -9.84 23.63 -16.35
C VAL A 102 -9.83 25.08 -16.80
N ASP A 103 -10.07 25.98 -15.83
CA ASP A 103 -10.05 27.42 -16.04
C ASP A 103 -8.72 27.86 -16.68
N HIS A 104 -8.80 28.76 -17.67
CA HIS A 104 -7.65 29.18 -18.46
C HIS A 104 -6.47 29.67 -17.59
N ALA A 105 -6.72 30.34 -16.47
CA ALA A 105 -5.70 30.84 -15.55
C ALA A 105 -4.91 29.71 -14.86
N PHE A 106 -5.46 28.50 -14.81
CA PHE A 106 -4.92 27.35 -14.08
C PHE A 106 -4.44 26.22 -15.00
N ARG A 107 -4.56 26.36 -16.33
CA ARG A 107 -4.07 25.39 -17.30
C ARG A 107 -2.54 25.24 -17.26
N ARG A 108 -2.05 24.13 -17.83
CA ARG A 108 -0.61 23.77 -17.91
C ARG A 108 0.08 23.56 -16.55
N ARG A 109 -0.69 23.34 -15.48
CA ARG A 109 -0.21 23.01 -14.13
C ARG A 109 -0.43 21.55 -13.72
N GLY A 110 -0.83 20.69 -14.66
CA GLY A 110 -1.16 19.28 -14.41
C GLY A 110 -2.54 19.01 -13.78
N LEU A 111 -3.31 20.05 -13.46
CA LEU A 111 -4.60 19.94 -12.77
C LEU A 111 -5.64 19.10 -13.52
N ALA A 112 -5.70 19.19 -14.86
CA ALA A 112 -6.65 18.41 -15.65
C ALA A 112 -6.44 16.90 -15.47
N ALA A 113 -5.19 16.44 -15.48
CA ALA A 113 -4.85 15.03 -15.29
C ALA A 113 -5.14 14.57 -13.86
N GLN A 114 -4.82 15.40 -12.86
CA GLN A 114 -5.12 15.12 -11.45
C GLN A 114 -6.63 15.03 -11.21
N MET A 115 -7.40 15.99 -11.72
CA MET A 115 -8.85 16.05 -11.65
C MET A 115 -9.47 14.80 -12.29
N LEU A 116 -9.14 14.50 -13.55
CA LEU A 116 -9.76 13.38 -14.26
C LEU A 116 -9.40 12.03 -13.65
N LYS A 117 -8.14 11.80 -13.25
CA LYS A 117 -7.73 10.56 -12.57
C LYS A 117 -8.45 10.38 -11.24
N ARG A 118 -8.63 11.45 -10.47
CA ARG A 118 -9.35 11.39 -9.19
C ARG A 118 -10.86 11.22 -9.40
N TYR A 119 -11.45 11.88 -10.40
CA TYR A 119 -12.84 11.67 -10.81
C TYR A 119 -13.10 10.20 -11.17
N VAL A 120 -12.31 9.61 -12.07
CA VAL A 120 -12.44 8.21 -12.47
C VAL A 120 -12.37 7.28 -11.26
N ARG A 121 -11.39 7.47 -10.36
CA ARG A 121 -11.30 6.66 -9.13
C ARG A 121 -12.56 6.77 -8.28
N ILE A 122 -13.05 7.99 -8.05
CA ILE A 122 -14.29 8.22 -7.30
C ILE A 122 -15.48 7.51 -7.95
N ILE A 123 -15.62 7.59 -9.27
CA ILE A 123 -16.72 6.91 -9.99
C ILE A 123 -16.58 5.39 -9.84
N CYS A 124 -15.40 4.82 -10.12
CA CYS A 124 -15.17 3.39 -9.98
C CYS A 124 -15.45 2.89 -8.54
N ASP A 125 -15.09 3.68 -7.54
CA ASP A 125 -15.21 3.33 -6.12
C ASP A 125 -16.63 3.50 -5.56
N SER A 126 -17.38 4.52 -6.02
CA SER A 126 -18.67 4.90 -5.45
C SER A 126 -19.89 4.53 -6.30
N GLN A 127 -19.69 4.21 -7.58
CA GLN A 127 -20.76 3.91 -8.54
C GLN A 127 -20.57 2.50 -9.14
N PRO A 128 -20.84 1.43 -8.39
CA PRO A 128 -20.61 0.05 -8.84
C PRO A 128 -21.38 -0.33 -10.11
N GLN A 129 -22.50 0.34 -10.40
CA GLN A 129 -23.30 0.15 -11.61
C GLN A 129 -22.60 0.63 -12.89
N VAL A 130 -21.63 1.55 -12.77
CA VAL A 130 -20.89 2.05 -13.92
C VAL A 130 -19.85 1.02 -14.30
N THR A 131 -20.01 0.39 -15.46
CA THR A 131 -19.07 -0.62 -15.97
C THR A 131 -18.08 0.00 -16.97
N ARG A 132 -18.49 1.07 -17.67
CA ARG A 132 -17.67 1.78 -18.66
C ARG A 132 -17.85 3.29 -18.55
N ILE A 133 -16.78 4.03 -18.83
CA ILE A 133 -16.81 5.49 -19.02
C ILE A 133 -16.38 5.78 -20.44
N MET A 134 -17.18 6.53 -21.19
CA MET A 134 -16.86 6.95 -22.55
C MET A 134 -16.89 8.46 -22.71
N MET A 135 -16.13 8.94 -23.70
CA MET A 135 -16.12 10.32 -24.15
C MET A 135 -15.67 10.40 -25.59
N ILE A 136 -15.88 11.56 -26.20
CA ILE A 136 -15.27 11.93 -27.47
C ILE A 136 -14.17 12.98 -27.25
N ALA A 137 -13.08 12.90 -28.00
CA ALA A 137 -12.03 13.92 -27.96
C ALA A 137 -11.43 14.23 -29.33
N LYS A 138 -11.01 15.49 -29.52
CA LYS A 138 -10.20 15.91 -30.66
C LYS A 138 -8.83 15.23 -30.63
N ALA A 139 -8.24 14.99 -31.80
CA ALA A 139 -6.98 14.26 -31.99
C ALA A 139 -5.85 14.72 -31.05
N TYR A 140 -5.69 16.03 -30.85
CA TYR A 140 -4.62 16.61 -30.02
C TYR A 140 -4.79 16.36 -28.51
N LEU A 141 -5.98 15.94 -28.05
CA LEU A 141 -6.27 15.58 -26.66
C LEU A 141 -6.20 14.08 -26.38
N VAL A 142 -6.17 13.23 -27.41
CA VAL A 142 -6.16 11.76 -27.24
C VAL A 142 -5.03 11.31 -26.32
N LYS A 143 -3.81 11.82 -26.53
CA LYS A 143 -2.65 11.47 -25.68
C LYS A 143 -2.86 11.84 -24.21
N PHE A 144 -3.56 12.95 -23.94
CA PHE A 144 -3.89 13.37 -22.58
C PHE A 144 -4.84 12.37 -21.91
N TYR A 145 -5.93 11.99 -22.57
CA TYR A 145 -6.90 11.04 -22.03
C TYR A 145 -6.32 9.63 -21.86
N VAL A 146 -5.49 9.18 -22.80
CA VAL A 146 -4.75 7.91 -22.67
C VAL A 146 -3.85 7.92 -21.44
N SER A 147 -3.19 9.03 -21.14
CA SER A 147 -2.39 9.18 -19.91
C SER A 147 -3.22 9.15 -18.62
N CYS A 148 -4.55 9.28 -18.73
CA CYS A 148 -5.53 9.19 -17.64
C CYS A 148 -6.20 7.82 -17.53
N GLY A 149 -5.83 6.84 -18.36
CA GLY A 149 -6.33 5.46 -18.30
C GLY A 149 -7.36 5.09 -19.36
N PHE A 150 -7.69 6.01 -20.28
CA PHE A 150 -8.60 5.73 -21.39
C PHE A 150 -7.87 5.04 -22.55
N SER A 151 -8.63 4.31 -23.37
CA SER A 151 -8.16 3.69 -24.61
C SER A 151 -8.98 4.21 -25.79
N VAL A 152 -8.35 4.42 -26.95
CA VAL A 152 -9.06 4.82 -28.17
C VAL A 152 -9.77 3.60 -28.74
N THR A 153 -11.07 3.71 -29.01
CA THR A 153 -11.87 2.62 -29.58
C THR A 153 -11.99 2.77 -31.09
N ARG A 154 -12.50 3.91 -31.56
CA ARG A 154 -12.76 4.20 -32.98
C ARG A 154 -12.82 5.71 -33.27
N LEU A 155 -12.95 6.04 -34.55
CA LEU A 155 -13.41 7.36 -34.97
C LEU A 155 -14.88 7.51 -34.56
N SER A 156 -15.24 8.64 -33.96
CA SER A 156 -16.58 8.91 -33.48
C SER A 156 -17.57 9.07 -34.64
N PRO A 157 -18.72 8.37 -34.61
CA PRO A 157 -19.82 8.65 -35.52
C PRO A 157 -20.52 9.97 -35.18
N VAL A 158 -20.42 10.42 -33.93
CA VAL A 158 -20.91 11.74 -33.50
C VAL A 158 -19.84 12.79 -33.80
N VAL A 159 -20.22 13.79 -34.59
CA VAL A 159 -19.34 14.89 -34.99
C VAL A 159 -19.96 16.21 -34.52
N HIS A 160 -19.21 16.95 -33.71
CA HIS A 160 -19.49 18.35 -33.44
C HIS A 160 -18.44 19.21 -34.14
N GLY A 161 -18.88 20.20 -34.92
CA GLY A 161 -17.99 21.04 -35.72
C GLY A 161 -17.45 20.36 -36.99
N GLN A 162 -16.28 20.80 -37.46
CA GLN A 162 -15.69 20.38 -38.74
C GLN A 162 -14.62 19.28 -38.61
N ASP A 163 -14.02 19.12 -37.42
CA ASP A 163 -12.91 18.21 -37.20
C ASP A 163 -13.40 16.80 -36.76
N PRO A 164 -12.67 15.73 -37.13
CA PRO A 164 -12.97 14.39 -36.64
C PRO A 164 -12.71 14.24 -35.13
N TRP A 165 -13.61 13.52 -34.46
CA TRP A 165 -13.49 13.16 -33.05
C TRP A 165 -13.15 11.68 -32.89
N PHE A 166 -12.47 11.32 -31.81
CA PHE A 166 -12.19 9.94 -31.44
C PHE A 166 -13.04 9.56 -30.25
N GLU A 167 -13.64 8.37 -30.26
CA GLU A 167 -14.21 7.78 -29.06
C GLU A 167 -13.10 7.18 -28.20
N LEU A 168 -13.20 7.44 -26.89
CA LEU A 168 -12.32 6.87 -25.89
C LEU A 168 -13.14 6.22 -24.78
N GLU A 169 -12.59 5.15 -24.23
CA GLU A 169 -13.25 4.32 -23.23
C GLU A 169 -12.32 4.00 -22.06
N LEU A 170 -12.92 3.89 -20.87
CA LEU A 170 -12.30 3.30 -19.69
C LEU A 170 -13.20 2.20 -19.14
N ASP A 171 -12.64 1.00 -18.98
CA ASP A 171 -13.27 -0.15 -18.35
C ASP A 171 -13.18 -0.01 -16.81
N CYS A 172 -14.31 0.25 -16.17
CA CYS A 172 -14.39 0.43 -14.72
C CYS A 172 -14.18 -0.88 -13.97
N ASP A 173 -14.59 -2.01 -14.54
CA ASP A 173 -14.41 -3.31 -13.90
C ASP A 173 -12.93 -3.70 -13.86
N ALA A 174 -12.21 -3.47 -14.96
CA ALA A 174 -10.76 -3.62 -14.99
C ALA A 174 -10.03 -2.59 -14.11
N ALA A 175 -10.59 -1.40 -13.90
CA ALA A 175 -10.06 -0.39 -12.99
C ALA A 175 -10.26 -0.74 -11.51
N ARG A 176 -11.36 -1.42 -11.16
CA ARG A 176 -11.65 -1.90 -9.78
C ARG A 176 -10.78 -3.09 -9.36
N ARG A 177 -10.21 -3.83 -10.31
CA ARG A 177 -9.31 -4.96 -10.03
C ARG A 177 -8.08 -4.47 -9.25
N PRO A 178 -7.91 -4.88 -7.98
CA PRO A 178 -6.88 -4.31 -7.13
C PRO A 178 -5.48 -4.78 -7.59
N PRO A 179 -4.49 -3.88 -7.64
CA PRO A 179 -3.11 -4.26 -7.84
C PRO A 179 -2.64 -5.20 -6.74
N MET A 180 -1.88 -6.22 -7.14
CA MET A 180 -1.17 -7.10 -6.22
C MET A 180 0.32 -7.09 -6.58
N ILE A 181 1.15 -6.83 -5.59
CA ILE A 181 2.61 -6.75 -5.73
C ILE A 181 3.21 -7.74 -4.73
N GLN A 182 4.05 -8.65 -5.21
CA GLN A 182 4.80 -9.54 -4.34
C GLN A 182 6.20 -8.98 -4.10
N VAL A 183 6.55 -8.82 -2.83
CA VAL A 183 7.83 -8.28 -2.38
C VAL A 183 8.52 -9.29 -1.49
N ASP A 184 9.79 -9.56 -1.79
CA ASP A 184 10.68 -10.24 -0.88
C ASP A 184 11.32 -9.20 0.05
N ALA A 185 10.96 -9.22 1.33
CA ALA A 185 11.44 -8.30 2.35
C ALA A 185 12.77 -8.75 2.98
N PHE A 186 13.53 -7.79 3.50
CA PHE A 186 14.83 -7.99 4.14
C PHE A 186 15.89 -8.61 3.22
N THR A 187 15.77 -8.38 1.92
CA THR A 187 16.74 -8.86 0.93
C THR A 187 16.90 -7.86 -0.20
N SER A 188 18.01 -7.99 -0.92
CA SER A 188 18.31 -7.27 -2.15
C SER A 188 18.32 -8.18 -3.38
N GLU A 189 18.05 -9.47 -3.18
CA GLU A 189 18.04 -10.51 -4.20
C GLU A 189 16.64 -11.15 -4.26
N ALA A 190 16.13 -11.35 -5.47
CA ALA A 190 14.87 -12.04 -5.67
C ALA A 190 14.96 -13.50 -5.17
N PHE A 191 13.84 -14.00 -4.64
CA PHE A 191 13.68 -15.34 -4.08
C PHE A 191 14.44 -15.58 -2.76
N GLN A 192 15.01 -14.53 -2.16
CA GLN A 192 15.61 -14.51 -0.82
C GLN A 192 14.72 -13.71 0.15
N GLY A 193 15.11 -13.52 1.40
CA GLY A 193 14.32 -12.75 2.37
C GLY A 193 13.01 -13.42 2.78
N ASN A 194 11.98 -12.64 3.14
CA ASN A 194 10.65 -13.15 3.52
C ASN A 194 9.57 -12.61 2.55
N PRO A 195 8.84 -13.47 1.81
CA PRO A 195 7.92 -13.03 0.79
C PRO A 195 6.60 -12.55 1.41
N ALA A 196 6.07 -11.43 0.92
CA ALA A 196 4.70 -11.01 1.20
C ALA A 196 4.01 -10.54 -0.08
N ALA A 197 2.73 -10.89 -0.20
CA ALA A 197 1.84 -10.28 -1.18
C ALA A 197 1.25 -9.00 -0.60
N VAL A 198 1.21 -7.92 -1.40
CA VAL A 198 0.64 -6.63 -1.03
C VAL A 198 -0.48 -6.31 -2.00
N VAL A 199 -1.70 -6.21 -1.49
CA VAL A 199 -2.90 -5.85 -2.25
C VAL A 199 -3.26 -4.41 -1.93
N LEU A 200 -3.29 -3.57 -2.97
CA LEU A 200 -3.63 -2.16 -2.84
C LEU A 200 -5.11 -1.96 -3.12
N LEU A 201 -5.86 -1.54 -2.11
CA LEU A 201 -7.30 -1.33 -2.16
C LEU A 201 -7.64 0.16 -2.16
N SER A 202 -8.81 0.51 -2.70
CA SER A 202 -9.40 1.81 -2.41
C SER A 202 -9.93 1.88 -0.98
N SER A 203 -10.08 3.09 -0.45
CA SER A 203 -10.61 3.29 0.90
C SER A 203 -12.01 2.69 1.07
N SER A 204 -12.85 2.77 0.04
CA SER A 204 -14.19 2.19 0.08
C SER A 204 -14.16 0.66 0.08
N ALA A 205 -13.37 0.04 -0.81
CA ALA A 205 -13.25 -1.42 -0.88
C ALA A 205 -12.72 -2.02 0.43
N PHE A 206 -11.73 -1.38 1.05
CA PHE A 206 -11.13 -1.82 2.31
C PHE A 206 -12.13 -1.88 3.48
N HIS A 207 -13.09 -0.96 3.51
CA HIS A 207 -14.05 -0.82 4.60
C HIS A 207 -15.42 -1.46 4.33
N ARG A 208 -15.59 -2.21 3.23
CA ARG A 208 -16.83 -2.95 2.96
C ARG A 208 -17.08 -4.02 4.02
N PRO A 209 -18.34 -4.32 4.37
CA PRO A 209 -18.66 -5.40 5.30
C PRO A 209 -18.04 -6.75 4.94
N GLU A 210 -17.97 -7.06 3.64
CA GLU A 210 -17.46 -8.33 3.09
C GLU A 210 -15.92 -8.35 2.96
N ALA A 211 -15.24 -7.22 3.23
CA ALA A 211 -13.80 -7.07 3.03
C ALA A 211 -12.97 -8.11 3.78
N THR A 212 -13.31 -8.39 5.04
CA THR A 212 -12.57 -9.35 5.88
C THR A 212 -12.60 -10.76 5.31
N GLU A 213 -13.77 -11.25 4.88
CA GLU A 213 -13.90 -12.59 4.30
C GLU A 213 -13.17 -12.68 2.96
N TRP A 214 -13.26 -11.65 2.14
CA TRP A 214 -12.53 -11.59 0.87
C TRP A 214 -11.00 -11.56 1.09
N MET A 215 -10.51 -10.74 2.01
CA MET A 215 -9.08 -10.66 2.37
C MET A 215 -8.56 -12.01 2.88
N GLN A 216 -9.34 -12.73 3.68
CA GLN A 216 -8.95 -14.07 4.13
C GLN A 216 -8.86 -15.06 2.97
N ARG A 217 -9.81 -15.05 2.02
CA ARG A 217 -9.79 -15.93 0.83
C ARG A 217 -8.58 -15.67 -0.06
N VAL A 218 -8.25 -14.40 -0.29
CA VAL A 218 -7.06 -14.03 -1.08
C VAL A 218 -5.78 -14.45 -0.36
N ALA A 219 -5.71 -14.35 0.97
CA ALA A 219 -4.56 -14.82 1.74
C ALA A 219 -4.40 -16.35 1.67
N ILE A 220 -5.51 -17.10 1.69
CA ILE A 220 -5.51 -18.56 1.47
C ILE A 220 -4.99 -18.91 0.08
N GLU A 221 -5.47 -18.24 -0.96
CA GLU A 221 -5.05 -18.47 -2.35
C GLU A 221 -3.55 -18.18 -2.57
N ASN A 222 -3.05 -17.07 -2.00
CA ASN A 222 -1.64 -16.70 -2.11
C ASN A 222 -0.72 -17.69 -1.38
N ASN A 223 -1.17 -18.24 -0.25
CA ASN A 223 -0.45 -19.20 0.58
C ASN A 223 1.01 -18.80 0.91
N LEU A 224 1.26 -17.50 1.07
CA LEU A 224 2.49 -16.94 1.62
C LEU A 224 2.35 -16.82 3.14
N SER A 225 3.45 -16.51 3.84
CA SER A 225 3.42 -16.24 5.28
C SER A 225 2.34 -15.18 5.60
N GLU A 226 2.34 -14.07 4.86
CA GLU A 226 1.34 -13.03 4.98
C GLU A 226 0.96 -12.40 3.62
N THR A 227 -0.32 -12.06 3.50
CA THR A 227 -0.83 -11.08 2.54
C THR A 227 -1.21 -9.80 3.29
N ALA A 228 -0.65 -8.68 2.87
CA ALA A 228 -0.94 -7.35 3.37
C ALA A 228 -1.98 -6.65 2.49
N TYR A 229 -2.91 -5.92 3.10
CA TYR A 229 -3.90 -5.10 2.42
C TYR A 229 -3.73 -3.67 2.87
N ALA A 230 -3.52 -2.75 1.93
CA ALA A 230 -3.31 -1.34 2.22
C ALA A 230 -4.34 -0.47 1.48
N ALA A 231 -4.88 0.53 2.16
CA ALA A 231 -5.78 1.50 1.56
C ALA A 231 -5.45 2.93 2.03
N PRO A 232 -5.52 3.94 1.15
CA PRO A 232 -5.27 5.32 1.54
C PRO A 232 -6.36 5.83 2.49
N ARG A 233 -5.95 6.61 3.49
CA ARG A 233 -6.85 7.38 4.36
C ARG A 233 -6.83 8.85 3.94
N GLU A 234 -7.94 9.54 4.21
CA GLU A 234 -7.90 11.00 4.16
C GLU A 234 -6.94 11.53 5.22
N ARG A 235 -6.08 12.45 4.82
CA ARG A 235 -5.12 13.08 5.74
C ARG A 235 -5.90 13.81 6.84
N ALA A 236 -5.56 13.53 8.10
CA ALA A 236 -6.12 14.29 9.22
C ALA A 236 -5.66 15.75 9.12
N ALA A 237 -6.56 16.70 9.38
CA ALA A 237 -6.28 18.14 9.25
C ALA A 237 -5.07 18.64 10.06
N LYS A 238 -4.64 17.88 11.07
CA LYS A 238 -3.49 18.20 11.95
C LYS A 238 -2.21 17.44 11.60
N SER A 239 -2.23 16.48 10.67
CA SER A 239 -1.01 15.75 10.29
C SER A 239 -0.06 16.67 9.52
N PRO A 240 1.27 16.58 9.72
CA PRO A 240 2.27 17.26 8.88
C PRO A 240 2.08 17.02 7.37
N GLU A 241 2.63 17.91 6.53
CA GLU A 241 2.42 17.82 5.06
C GLU A 241 3.13 16.63 4.40
N ASP A 242 4.22 16.18 4.99
CA ASP A 242 5.02 15.04 4.57
C ASP A 242 4.48 13.69 5.06
N VAL A 243 3.44 13.69 5.91
CA VAL A 243 2.82 12.48 6.44
C VAL A 243 1.68 12.02 5.54
N VAL A 244 1.73 10.75 5.13
CA VAL A 244 0.68 10.04 4.41
C VAL A 244 0.09 8.93 5.28
N GLU A 245 -1.23 8.83 5.29
CA GLU A 245 -1.98 7.96 6.19
C GLU A 245 -2.59 6.81 5.40
N TYR A 246 -2.41 5.58 5.87
CA TYR A 246 -2.93 4.36 5.26
C TYR A 246 -3.56 3.45 6.32
N ASP A 247 -4.63 2.77 5.97
CA ASP A 247 -5.06 1.57 6.69
C ASP A 247 -4.25 0.37 6.24
N LEU A 248 -3.90 -0.51 7.18
CA LEU A 248 -3.12 -1.71 6.91
C LEU A 248 -3.61 -2.89 7.74
N ARG A 249 -3.87 -4.02 7.07
CA ARG A 249 -4.21 -5.31 7.68
C ARG A 249 -3.33 -6.40 7.10
N TRP A 250 -3.06 -7.44 7.90
CA TRP A 250 -2.27 -8.60 7.47
C TRP A 250 -3.00 -9.88 7.77
N PHE A 251 -2.96 -10.79 6.81
CA PHE A 251 -3.59 -12.09 6.91
C PHE A 251 -2.58 -13.17 6.58
N THR A 252 -2.47 -14.11 7.50
CA THR A 252 -1.96 -15.45 7.18
C THR A 252 -3.06 -16.24 6.45
N PRO A 253 -2.75 -17.41 5.88
CA PRO A 253 -3.79 -18.31 5.37
C PRO A 253 -4.81 -18.75 6.45
N GLY A 254 -4.44 -18.69 7.73
CA GLY A 254 -5.31 -19.13 8.84
C GLY A 254 -6.16 -18.02 9.47
N ALA A 255 -5.62 -16.82 9.62
CA ALA A 255 -6.28 -15.70 10.31
C ALA A 255 -5.62 -14.34 10.04
N GLU A 256 -6.35 -13.28 10.37
CA GLU A 256 -5.81 -11.92 10.53
C GLU A 256 -4.86 -11.85 11.73
N VAL A 257 -3.72 -11.19 11.56
CA VAL A 257 -2.72 -10.97 12.62
C VAL A 257 -2.63 -9.50 13.01
N LYS A 258 -2.34 -9.23 14.28
CA LYS A 258 -2.30 -7.86 14.81
C LYS A 258 -1.07 -7.07 14.37
N LEU A 259 0.03 -7.76 14.07
CA LEU A 259 1.32 -7.14 13.78
C LEU A 259 2.16 -8.06 12.89
N CYS A 260 2.73 -7.54 11.80
CA CYS A 260 3.66 -8.27 10.96
C CYS A 260 4.77 -7.34 10.43
N GLY A 261 6.03 -7.64 10.73
CA GLY A 261 7.17 -6.79 10.34
C GLY A 261 7.46 -6.82 8.84
N HIS A 262 7.71 -8.00 8.26
CA HIS A 262 8.13 -8.11 6.86
C HIS A 262 7.04 -7.64 5.90
N ALA A 263 5.77 -7.94 6.17
CA ALA A 263 4.66 -7.49 5.34
C ALA A 263 4.40 -5.98 5.46
N THR A 264 4.74 -5.35 6.60
CA THR A 264 4.77 -3.88 6.73
C THR A 264 5.85 -3.27 5.83
N LEU A 265 7.06 -3.83 5.86
CA LEU A 265 8.16 -3.43 4.98
C LEU A 265 7.76 -3.55 3.51
N SER A 266 7.25 -4.73 3.13
CA SER A 266 6.77 -5.01 1.79
C SER A 266 5.70 -4.01 1.34
N THR A 267 4.79 -3.63 2.23
CA THR A 267 3.74 -2.64 1.93
C THR A 267 4.32 -1.26 1.66
N ALA A 268 5.22 -0.77 2.53
CA ALA A 268 5.87 0.53 2.32
C ALA A 268 6.68 0.55 1.01
N PHE A 269 7.40 -0.55 0.73
CA PHE A 269 8.18 -0.70 -0.49
C PHE A 269 7.29 -0.75 -1.74
N ALA A 270 6.19 -1.52 -1.71
CA ALA A 270 5.22 -1.62 -2.80
C ALA A 270 4.50 -0.28 -3.08
N LEU A 271 4.16 0.49 -2.03
CA LEU A 271 3.59 1.82 -2.19
C LEU A 271 4.56 2.80 -2.87
N ASN A 272 5.85 2.74 -2.52
CA ASN A 272 6.86 3.55 -3.17
C ASN A 272 7.08 3.14 -4.63
N ASP A 273 7.20 1.83 -4.89
CA ASP A 273 7.35 1.27 -6.24
C ASP A 273 6.18 1.63 -7.17
N ALA A 274 4.95 1.56 -6.66
CA ALA A 274 3.74 1.94 -7.39
C ALA A 274 3.58 3.46 -7.56
N GLY A 275 4.50 4.28 -7.03
CA GLY A 275 4.45 5.73 -7.09
C GLY A 275 3.33 6.37 -6.27
N HIS A 276 2.81 5.65 -5.26
CA HIS A 276 1.83 6.17 -4.33
C HIS A 276 2.45 7.05 -3.25
N VAL A 277 3.71 6.79 -2.89
CA VAL A 277 4.47 7.59 -1.92
C VAL A 277 5.90 7.85 -2.40
N THR A 278 6.48 8.96 -1.95
CA THR A 278 7.87 9.34 -2.24
C THR A 278 8.77 9.11 -1.02
N THR A 279 10.08 9.09 -1.22
CA THR A 279 11.06 8.76 -0.17
C THR A 279 11.22 9.84 0.89
N ASP A 280 10.77 11.06 0.63
CA ASP A 280 10.71 12.17 1.58
C ASP A 280 9.45 12.14 2.46
N GLN A 281 8.50 11.25 2.17
CA GLN A 281 7.27 11.12 2.95
C GLN A 281 7.41 10.12 4.09
N VAL A 282 6.60 10.35 5.13
CA VAL A 282 6.45 9.47 6.28
C VAL A 282 5.14 8.71 6.16
N LEU A 283 5.22 7.39 6.25
CA LEU A 283 4.07 6.50 6.20
C LEU A 283 3.56 6.22 7.61
N HIS A 284 2.29 6.53 7.85
CA HIS A 284 1.56 6.10 9.04
C HIS A 284 0.56 5.01 8.65
N PHE A 285 0.78 3.80 9.13
CA PHE A 285 -0.12 2.67 8.96
C PHE A 285 -1.00 2.49 10.20
N HIS A 286 -2.31 2.64 10.03
CA HIS A 286 -3.33 2.39 11.05
C HIS A 286 -3.68 0.91 11.04
N THR A 287 -3.41 0.24 12.17
CA THR A 287 -3.47 -1.22 12.28
C THR A 287 -4.14 -1.63 13.59
N LEU A 288 -4.42 -2.93 13.77
CA LEU A 288 -4.95 -3.45 15.05
C LEU A 288 -3.98 -3.30 16.24
N SER A 289 -2.69 -3.06 15.98
CA SER A 289 -1.68 -2.79 17.01
C SER A 289 -1.41 -1.29 17.22
N GLY A 290 -2.24 -0.42 16.64
CA GLY A 290 -2.03 1.03 16.65
C GLY A 290 -1.31 1.52 15.39
N VAL A 291 -0.73 2.73 15.47
CA VAL A 291 -0.06 3.36 14.33
C VAL A 291 1.39 2.89 14.23
N LEU A 292 1.76 2.30 13.09
CA LEU A 292 3.14 1.99 12.73
C LEU A 292 3.71 3.07 11.82
N VAL A 293 4.96 3.47 12.08
CA VAL A 293 5.63 4.53 11.32
C VAL A 293 6.71 3.92 10.45
N CYS A 294 6.63 4.18 9.14
CA CYS A 294 7.64 3.82 8.16
C CYS A 294 8.27 5.06 7.53
N ARG A 295 9.58 4.99 7.31
CA ARG A 295 10.39 6.00 6.62
C ARG A 295 11.25 5.33 5.56
N PHE A 296 11.84 6.14 4.70
CA PHE A 296 12.73 5.67 3.64
C PHE A 296 14.12 6.27 3.82
N GLU A 297 15.14 5.48 3.48
CA GLU A 297 16.53 5.93 3.37
C GLU A 297 17.11 5.36 2.07
N VAL A 298 17.82 6.18 1.30
CA VAL A 298 18.53 5.70 0.10
C VAL A 298 20.00 5.61 0.44
N ARG A 299 20.58 4.40 0.36
CA ARG A 299 22.01 4.25 0.65
C ARG A 299 22.82 4.97 -0.41
N SER A 300 23.73 5.84 0.02
CA SER A 300 24.52 6.67 -0.90
C SER A 300 25.44 5.85 -1.83
N ASP A 301 25.93 4.71 -1.36
CA ASP A 301 26.90 3.85 -2.06
C ASP A 301 26.27 2.97 -3.15
N THR A 302 25.10 2.40 -2.87
CA THR A 302 24.43 1.40 -3.71
C THR A 302 23.17 1.94 -4.40
N GLN A 303 22.69 3.12 -3.98
CA GLN A 303 21.40 3.70 -4.37
C GLN A 303 20.20 2.79 -4.07
N LYS A 304 20.37 1.81 -3.19
CA LYS A 304 19.28 0.92 -2.75
C LYS A 304 18.40 1.62 -1.72
N LEU A 305 17.11 1.34 -1.82
CA LEU A 305 16.08 1.85 -0.92
C LEU A 305 15.98 0.95 0.33
N LEU A 306 16.14 1.57 1.49
CA LEU A 306 15.85 0.99 2.80
C LEU A 306 14.50 1.50 3.30
N VAL A 307 13.70 0.58 3.83
CA VAL A 307 12.53 0.92 4.63
C VAL A 307 12.92 0.82 6.10
N LEU A 308 12.64 1.90 6.83
CA LEU A 308 12.89 2.05 8.27
C LEU A 308 11.54 1.94 8.98
N MET A 309 11.39 0.96 9.86
CA MET A 309 10.15 0.70 10.59
C MET A 309 10.36 0.86 12.09
N ASP A 310 9.54 1.70 12.69
CA ASP A 310 9.65 2.05 14.09
C ASP A 310 8.77 1.14 14.97
N PHE A 311 9.41 0.28 15.78
CA PHE A 311 8.73 -0.67 16.67
C PHE A 311 9.11 -0.47 18.14
N PRO A 312 8.22 -0.82 19.09
CA PRO A 312 8.61 -0.93 20.49
C PRO A 312 9.63 -2.04 20.68
N GLU A 313 10.63 -1.82 21.53
CA GLU A 313 11.50 -2.89 22.00
C GLU A 313 10.68 -3.96 22.74
N GLN A 314 11.16 -5.21 22.68
CA GLN A 314 10.61 -6.32 23.45
C GLN A 314 11.71 -6.93 24.34
N PRO A 315 12.09 -6.27 25.44
CA PRO A 315 13.15 -6.77 26.32
C PRO A 315 12.86 -8.20 26.80
N ALA A 316 13.89 -9.04 26.74
CA ALA A 316 13.77 -10.44 27.12
C ALA A 316 14.04 -10.62 28.63
N GLU A 317 13.22 -11.43 29.29
CA GLU A 317 13.29 -11.68 30.74
C GLU A 317 13.93 -13.05 31.03
N PRO A 318 14.64 -13.21 32.17
CA PRO A 318 15.16 -14.51 32.58
C PRO A 318 14.08 -15.59 32.64
N THR A 319 14.41 -16.79 32.15
CA THR A 319 13.57 -17.95 32.41
C THR A 319 13.65 -18.34 33.90
N GLY A 320 12.58 -18.93 34.44
CA GLY A 320 12.51 -19.35 35.83
C GLY A 320 13.48 -20.50 36.16
N PRO A 321 13.73 -20.80 37.44
CA PRO A 321 14.74 -21.78 37.88
C PRO A 321 14.46 -23.22 37.43
N ASN A 322 13.20 -23.55 37.11
CA ASN A 322 12.78 -24.88 36.66
C ASN A 322 12.54 -24.92 35.14
N PHE A 323 13.23 -24.07 34.37
CA PHE A 323 13.09 -24.06 32.92
C PHE A 323 13.59 -25.39 32.33
N PRO A 324 12.82 -26.06 31.45
CA PRO A 324 13.17 -27.37 30.91
C PRO A 324 14.23 -27.26 29.81
N LEU A 325 15.47 -26.93 30.19
CA LEU A 325 16.59 -26.69 29.26
C LEU A 325 16.88 -27.92 28.39
N ASP A 326 16.89 -29.11 28.99
CA ASP A 326 17.19 -30.37 28.28
C ASP A 326 16.12 -30.69 27.23
N GLU A 327 14.85 -30.38 27.50
CA GLU A 327 13.77 -30.57 26.53
C GLU A 327 13.91 -29.60 25.36
N VAL A 328 14.30 -28.34 25.62
CA VAL A 328 14.57 -27.36 24.55
C VAL A 328 15.78 -27.78 23.73
N ALA A 329 16.86 -28.22 24.36
CA ALA A 329 18.06 -28.70 23.69
C ALA A 329 17.73 -29.90 22.77
N SER A 330 16.99 -30.88 23.31
CA SER A 330 16.51 -32.04 22.55
C SER A 330 15.63 -31.63 21.37
N ALA A 331 14.69 -30.70 21.59
CA ALA A 331 13.79 -30.21 20.54
C ALA A 331 14.51 -29.41 19.45
N LEU A 332 15.62 -28.75 19.76
CA LEU A 332 16.47 -28.05 18.78
C LEU A 332 17.53 -28.97 18.13
N GLY A 333 17.70 -30.19 18.63
CA GLY A 333 18.71 -31.14 18.15
C GLY A 333 20.14 -30.73 18.52
N VAL A 334 20.34 -30.11 19.68
CA VAL A 334 21.65 -29.67 20.19
C VAL A 334 21.91 -30.21 21.60
N GLU A 335 23.18 -30.21 22.02
CA GLU A 335 23.55 -30.59 23.39
C GLU A 335 23.25 -29.45 24.38
N PRO A 336 22.71 -29.73 25.59
CA PRO A 336 22.34 -28.70 26.57
C PRO A 336 23.45 -27.71 26.91
N GLU A 337 24.71 -28.16 26.97
CA GLU A 337 25.88 -27.35 27.31
C GLU A 337 26.21 -26.29 26.25
N THR A 338 25.68 -26.45 25.04
CA THR A 338 25.86 -25.47 23.95
C THR A 338 24.87 -24.30 24.03
N ILE A 339 23.86 -24.39 24.90
CA ILE A 339 22.91 -23.30 25.17
C ILE A 339 23.53 -22.35 26.20
N LEU A 340 23.86 -21.14 25.75
CA LEU A 340 24.54 -20.11 26.54
C LEU A 340 23.61 -19.21 27.33
N ASP A 341 22.36 -19.06 26.91
CA ASP A 341 21.30 -18.35 27.64
C ASP A 341 19.93 -18.71 27.05
N VAL A 342 18.90 -18.65 27.89
CA VAL A 342 17.50 -18.71 27.44
C VAL A 342 16.72 -17.60 28.14
N LYS A 343 15.97 -16.84 27.35
CA LYS A 343 15.11 -15.76 27.84
C LYS A 343 13.70 -15.91 27.29
N LYS A 344 12.72 -15.39 28.03
CA LYS A 344 11.36 -15.21 27.54
C LYS A 344 11.22 -13.82 26.94
N ALA A 345 10.82 -13.74 25.68
CA ALA A 345 10.58 -12.49 24.97
C ALA A 345 9.11 -12.42 24.57
N THR A 346 8.27 -11.80 25.39
CA THR A 346 6.80 -11.78 25.23
C THR A 346 6.20 -13.20 25.14
N THR A 347 5.78 -13.62 23.95
CA THR A 347 5.24 -14.96 23.66
C THR A 347 6.29 -15.95 23.16
N ASP A 348 7.52 -15.53 22.91
CA ASP A 348 8.59 -16.36 22.34
C ASP A 348 9.67 -16.72 23.36
N LEU A 349 10.48 -17.71 23.04
CA LEU A 349 11.76 -17.99 23.70
C LEU A 349 12.91 -17.54 22.83
N LEU A 350 13.82 -16.75 23.40
CA LEU A 350 15.12 -16.45 22.81
C LEU A 350 16.12 -17.49 23.34
N VAL A 351 16.76 -18.22 22.44
CA VAL A 351 17.75 -19.27 22.78
C VAL A 351 19.09 -18.89 22.17
N ARG A 352 20.06 -18.49 23.01
CA ARG A 352 21.41 -18.18 22.53
C ARG A 352 22.27 -19.45 22.57
N LEU A 353 22.82 -19.82 21.42
CA LEU A 353 23.74 -20.96 21.28
C LEU A 353 25.18 -20.49 21.09
N THR A 354 26.13 -21.42 21.20
CA THR A 354 27.46 -21.20 20.63
C THR A 354 27.38 -21.14 19.09
N PRO A 355 28.28 -20.40 18.41
CA PRO A 355 28.30 -20.33 16.95
C PRO A 355 28.42 -21.72 16.28
N GLU A 356 29.20 -22.64 16.87
CA GLU A 356 29.40 -23.98 16.32
C GLU A 356 28.13 -24.84 16.42
N ALA A 357 27.41 -24.75 17.54
CA ALA A 357 26.17 -25.49 17.73
C ALA A 357 25.03 -24.92 16.88
N PHE A 358 24.99 -23.61 16.65
CA PHE A 358 24.00 -22.95 15.80
C PHE A 358 23.94 -23.56 14.39
N THR A 359 25.10 -23.86 13.79
CA THR A 359 25.18 -24.49 12.46
C THR A 359 24.62 -25.91 12.40
N LYS A 360 24.45 -26.57 13.56
CA LYS A 360 23.99 -27.95 13.70
C LYS A 360 22.52 -28.06 14.12
N VAL A 361 21.84 -26.94 14.35
CA VAL A 361 20.43 -26.91 14.77
C VAL A 361 19.59 -27.70 13.77
N ASN A 362 18.93 -28.74 14.27
CA ASN A 362 18.07 -29.63 13.50
C ASN A 362 16.78 -29.86 14.29
N PRO A 363 15.78 -28.98 14.15
CA PRO A 363 14.65 -28.92 15.05
C PRO A 363 13.70 -30.10 14.87
N ASN A 364 13.30 -30.72 15.98
CA ASN A 364 12.15 -31.59 16.02
C ASN A 364 10.88 -30.74 16.15
N ILE A 365 10.26 -30.46 15.00
CA ILE A 365 9.06 -29.62 14.87
C ILE A 365 7.91 -30.08 15.77
N VAL A 366 7.73 -31.39 15.95
CA VAL A 366 6.68 -31.95 16.80
C VAL A 366 6.94 -31.63 18.27
N GLN A 367 8.19 -31.80 18.72
CA GLN A 367 8.58 -31.45 20.10
C GLN A 367 8.48 -29.95 20.34
N LEU A 368 8.97 -29.11 19.42
CA LEU A 368 8.84 -27.65 19.53
C LEU A 368 7.37 -27.20 19.59
N GLY A 369 6.48 -27.88 18.86
CA GLY A 369 5.04 -27.58 18.89
C GLY A 369 4.33 -27.91 20.22
N ALA A 370 4.95 -28.72 21.09
CA ALA A 370 4.40 -29.08 22.39
C ALA A 370 4.62 -27.99 23.46
N PHE A 371 5.56 -27.06 23.25
CA PHE A 371 5.81 -25.97 24.19
C PHE A 371 4.69 -24.93 24.15
N ASP A 372 4.35 -24.37 25.31
CA ASP A 372 3.35 -23.29 25.43
C ASP A 372 3.95 -21.90 25.17
N VAL A 373 4.55 -21.76 24.00
CA VAL A 373 5.11 -20.50 23.48
C VAL A 373 4.72 -20.35 22.02
N ARG A 374 4.73 -19.12 21.51
CA ARG A 374 4.46 -18.86 20.09
C ARG A 374 5.60 -19.41 19.23
N GLY A 375 6.86 -19.11 19.58
CA GLY A 375 8.02 -19.60 18.84
C GLY A 375 9.35 -19.48 19.56
N PHE A 376 10.40 -19.90 18.86
CA PHE A 376 11.79 -19.96 19.31
C PHE A 376 12.66 -19.11 18.39
N ALA A 377 13.18 -18.00 18.91
CA ALA A 377 14.21 -17.19 18.28
C ALA A 377 15.59 -17.74 18.68
N VAL A 378 16.09 -18.69 17.91
CA VAL A 378 17.43 -19.28 18.12
C VAL A 378 18.46 -18.36 17.51
N THR A 379 19.52 -18.02 18.25
CA THR A 379 20.50 -17.01 17.83
C THR A 379 21.91 -17.33 18.29
N ALA A 380 22.90 -16.83 17.57
CA ALA A 380 24.31 -16.87 17.95
C ALA A 380 25.05 -15.65 17.41
N GLU A 381 26.23 -15.37 17.95
CA GLU A 381 27.18 -14.45 17.32
C GLU A 381 27.59 -15.00 15.96
N MET A 382 27.89 -14.11 15.02
CA MET A 382 28.56 -14.51 13.79
C MET A 382 30.01 -14.94 14.11
N PRO A 383 30.51 -16.04 13.52
CA PRO A 383 31.91 -16.44 13.66
C PRO A 383 32.86 -15.32 13.26
N GLN A 384 33.96 -15.13 14.01
CA GLN A 384 34.92 -14.04 13.77
C GLN A 384 35.65 -14.14 12.42
N ASP A 385 35.71 -15.32 11.83
CA ASP A 385 36.27 -15.60 10.52
C ASP A 385 35.27 -15.41 9.36
N SER A 386 34.02 -15.02 9.68
CA SER A 386 33.05 -14.65 8.65
C SER A 386 33.49 -13.40 7.90
N ALA A 387 33.53 -13.48 6.57
CA ALA A 387 33.75 -12.33 5.70
C ALA A 387 32.53 -11.37 5.65
N SER A 388 31.42 -11.70 6.33
CA SER A 388 30.21 -10.86 6.35
C SER A 388 30.28 -9.76 7.41
N ASP A 389 29.85 -8.56 7.07
CA ASP A 389 29.65 -7.42 7.99
C ASP A 389 28.36 -7.59 8.84
N VAL A 390 28.16 -8.77 9.42
CA VAL A 390 26.99 -9.16 10.22
C VAL A 390 27.45 -9.52 11.62
N ASP A 391 26.70 -9.06 12.63
CA ASP A 391 27.02 -9.26 14.03
C ASP A 391 26.45 -10.55 14.59
N ILE A 392 25.21 -10.87 14.22
CA ILE A 392 24.46 -12.02 14.75
C ILE A 392 23.75 -12.78 13.65
N GLN A 393 23.53 -14.06 13.90
CA GLN A 393 22.67 -14.93 13.10
C GLN A 393 21.49 -15.44 13.92
N SER A 394 20.39 -15.75 13.23
CA SER A 394 19.19 -16.27 13.86
C SER A 394 18.40 -17.23 12.96
N ARG A 395 17.59 -18.07 13.60
CA ARG A 395 16.54 -18.91 13.01
C ARG A 395 15.29 -18.79 13.87
N PHE A 396 14.11 -18.84 13.26
CA PHE A 396 12.85 -18.68 13.99
C PHE A 396 11.90 -19.84 13.71
N PHE A 397 11.48 -20.54 14.76
CA PHE A 397 10.59 -21.70 14.66
C PHE A 397 9.31 -21.45 15.45
N ALA A 398 8.14 -21.55 14.84
CA ALA A 398 6.86 -21.30 15.50
C ALA A 398 5.78 -22.35 15.12
N PRO A 399 6.06 -23.65 15.30
CA PRO A 399 5.18 -24.71 14.80
C PRO A 399 3.79 -24.72 15.46
N ARG A 400 3.66 -24.22 16.69
CA ARG A 400 2.36 -24.09 17.39
C ARG A 400 1.37 -23.20 16.62
N VAL A 401 1.87 -22.25 15.83
CA VAL A 401 1.05 -21.38 14.97
C VAL A 401 1.15 -21.74 13.49
N GLY A 402 1.63 -22.95 13.18
CA GLY A 402 1.69 -23.49 11.81
C GLY A 402 2.92 -23.07 11.00
N VAL A 403 3.89 -22.39 11.61
CA VAL A 403 5.12 -21.93 10.93
C VAL A 403 6.30 -22.76 11.42
N ASN A 404 6.66 -23.80 10.66
CA ASN A 404 7.77 -24.67 11.05
C ASN A 404 9.08 -23.89 11.15
N GLU A 405 9.38 -23.03 10.17
CA GLU A 405 10.52 -22.13 10.18
C GLU A 405 10.22 -20.88 9.34
N ASP A 406 10.41 -19.68 9.89
CA ASP A 406 10.17 -18.41 9.20
C ASP A 406 11.48 -17.85 8.59
N PRO A 407 11.50 -17.37 7.33
CA PRO A 407 12.71 -16.84 6.70
C PRO A 407 13.36 -15.66 7.42
N VAL A 408 12.56 -14.63 7.74
CA VAL A 408 13.04 -13.43 8.44
C VAL A 408 11.93 -12.84 9.29
N THR A 409 12.11 -12.85 10.61
CA THR A 409 11.07 -12.49 11.57
C THR A 409 11.35 -11.14 12.21
N GLY A 410 10.80 -10.06 11.65
CA GLY A 410 11.00 -8.70 12.18
C GLY A 410 10.61 -8.57 13.67
N SER A 411 9.51 -9.19 14.10
CA SER A 411 9.08 -9.10 15.51
C SER A 411 10.10 -9.73 16.47
N ALA A 412 10.72 -10.86 16.11
CA ALA A 412 11.72 -11.51 16.96
C ALA A 412 12.95 -10.61 17.13
N HIS A 413 13.29 -9.84 16.11
CA HIS A 413 14.38 -8.88 16.16
C HIS A 413 14.12 -7.67 17.06
N CYS A 414 12.86 -7.40 17.42
CA CYS A 414 12.54 -6.41 18.44
C CYS A 414 12.98 -6.85 19.85
N ALA A 415 13.19 -8.16 20.07
CA ALA A 415 13.78 -8.72 21.27
C ALA A 415 15.29 -8.99 21.12
N LEU A 416 15.74 -9.48 19.96
CA LEU A 416 17.15 -9.76 19.70
C LEU A 416 18.01 -8.49 19.78
N GLY A 417 17.49 -7.36 19.30
CA GLY A 417 18.17 -6.05 19.38
C GLY A 417 18.60 -5.68 20.80
N PRO A 418 17.65 -5.42 21.73
CA PRO A 418 17.99 -5.06 23.10
C PRO A 418 18.72 -6.17 23.87
N TYR A 419 18.54 -7.44 23.51
CA TYR A 419 19.29 -8.55 24.11
C TYR A 419 20.79 -8.53 23.73
N TRP A 420 21.10 -8.36 22.43
CA TRP A 420 22.47 -8.43 21.92
C TRP A 420 23.26 -7.13 22.09
N ALA A 421 22.62 -5.98 22.10
CA ALA A 421 23.28 -4.68 22.22
C ALA A 421 24.25 -4.56 23.41
N PRO A 422 23.86 -4.90 24.65
CA PRO A 422 24.79 -4.86 25.78
C PRO A 422 25.90 -5.92 25.69
N LEU A 423 25.62 -7.09 25.10
CA LEU A 423 26.61 -8.15 24.92
C LEU A 423 27.71 -7.74 23.92
N LEU A 424 27.30 -7.15 22.80
CA LEU A 424 28.20 -6.69 21.73
C LEU A 424 28.78 -5.29 21.99
N LYS A 425 28.24 -4.57 22.98
CA LYS A 425 28.54 -3.15 23.25
C LYS A 425 28.29 -2.27 22.03
N LYS A 426 27.18 -2.51 21.33
CA LYS A 426 26.77 -1.78 20.12
C LYS A 426 25.36 -1.20 20.27
N THR A 427 25.12 -0.06 19.62
CA THR A 427 23.79 0.56 19.51
C THR A 427 23.09 0.25 18.18
N THR A 428 23.85 -0.29 17.23
CA THR A 428 23.35 -0.77 15.94
C THR A 428 23.83 -2.20 15.74
N ILE A 429 22.91 -3.10 15.42
CA ILE A 429 23.18 -4.52 15.24
C ILE A 429 22.76 -4.92 13.83
N LYS A 430 23.68 -5.53 13.09
CA LYS A 430 23.40 -6.14 11.79
C LYS A 430 23.14 -7.62 12.02
N ALA A 431 21.95 -8.08 11.66
CA ALA A 431 21.53 -9.46 11.86
C ALA A 431 21.23 -10.11 10.51
N GLN A 432 21.50 -11.41 10.44
CA GLN A 432 21.02 -12.29 9.39
C GLN A 432 20.04 -13.30 9.99
N GLN A 433 18.90 -13.52 9.34
CA GLN A 433 18.04 -14.66 9.62
C GLN A 433 17.89 -15.48 8.35
N PHE A 434 17.89 -16.80 8.48
CA PHE A 434 17.77 -17.67 7.33
C PHE A 434 17.15 -19.02 7.68
N THR A 435 16.62 -19.65 6.65
CA THR A 435 16.27 -21.07 6.56
C THR A 435 17.30 -21.76 5.65
N PRO A 436 17.28 -23.10 5.51
CA PRO A 436 18.14 -23.79 4.54
C PRO A 436 17.98 -23.36 3.07
N VAL A 437 16.88 -22.69 2.70
CA VAL A 437 16.57 -22.34 1.30
C VAL A 437 16.61 -20.84 1.00
N ARG A 438 16.37 -20.00 2.01
CA ARG A 438 16.36 -18.54 1.86
C ARG A 438 16.64 -17.81 3.15
N GLY A 439 17.16 -16.59 3.07
CA GLY A 439 17.39 -15.73 4.22
C GLY A 439 17.53 -14.26 3.86
N GLY A 440 17.64 -13.42 4.87
CA GLY A 440 17.72 -11.98 4.69
C GLY A 440 18.48 -11.28 5.82
N PHE A 441 18.67 -9.98 5.63
CA PHE A 441 19.44 -9.12 6.50
C PHE A 441 18.56 -8.01 7.06
N ILE A 442 18.74 -7.74 8.34
CA ILE A 442 18.03 -6.69 9.05
C ILE A 442 19.01 -5.91 9.92
N THR A 443 18.89 -4.59 9.88
CA THR A 443 19.66 -3.71 10.78
C THR A 443 18.74 -3.22 11.88
N LEU A 444 19.19 -3.33 13.13
CA LEU A 444 18.48 -2.88 14.32
C LEU A 444 19.20 -1.67 14.88
N ASP A 445 18.51 -0.54 14.97
CA ASP A 445 19.04 0.69 15.52
C ASP A 445 18.24 1.06 16.77
N LEU A 446 18.88 0.97 17.93
CA LEU A 446 18.27 1.10 19.25
C LEU A 446 18.31 2.54 19.79
N VAL A 447 18.79 3.48 18.99
CA VAL A 447 18.95 4.88 19.41
C VAL A 447 18.09 5.79 18.54
N ALA A 448 18.08 5.57 17.22
CA ALA A 448 17.40 6.48 16.29
C ALA A 448 15.89 6.61 16.53
N ALA A 449 15.23 5.56 17.03
CA ALA A 449 13.80 5.58 17.37
C ALA A 449 13.49 6.17 18.77
N GLY A 450 14.51 6.47 19.58
CA GLY A 450 14.36 6.90 20.96
C GLY A 450 14.26 5.74 21.96
N ALA A 451 14.21 6.06 23.25
CA ALA A 451 14.30 5.08 24.33
C ALA A 451 13.13 4.08 24.33
N GLY A 452 13.45 2.78 24.46
CA GLY A 452 12.46 1.69 24.48
C GLY A 452 11.88 1.36 23.11
N ARG A 453 12.54 1.80 22.04
CA ARG A 453 12.12 1.60 20.65
C ARG A 453 13.32 1.14 19.81
N VAL A 454 13.02 0.35 18.80
CA VAL A 454 14.01 -0.17 17.86
C VAL A 454 13.55 0.12 16.44
N LEU A 455 14.45 0.73 15.68
CA LEU A 455 14.24 1.01 14.28
C LEU A 455 14.79 -0.16 13.46
N LEU A 456 13.89 -0.91 12.83
CA LEU A 456 14.23 -2.01 11.93
C LEU A 456 14.45 -1.44 10.53
N LYS A 457 15.64 -1.65 9.97
CA LYS A 457 15.97 -1.23 8.60
C LYS A 457 16.14 -2.46 7.73
N GLY A 458 15.47 -2.48 6.58
CA GLY A 458 15.55 -3.58 5.62
C GLY A 458 15.35 -3.11 4.19
N GLU A 459 15.90 -3.88 3.26
CA GLU A 459 15.65 -3.72 1.83
C GLU A 459 14.45 -4.57 1.39
N GLY A 460 13.93 -4.28 0.20
CA GLY A 460 12.92 -5.11 -0.45
C GLY A 460 13.22 -5.28 -1.94
N VAL A 461 12.69 -6.35 -2.53
CA VAL A 461 12.75 -6.61 -3.98
C VAL A 461 11.37 -6.97 -4.49
N ILE A 462 10.92 -6.32 -5.57
CA ILE A 462 9.69 -6.72 -6.26
C ILE A 462 9.98 -7.96 -7.10
N VAL A 463 9.20 -9.02 -6.87
CA VAL A 463 9.30 -10.27 -7.62
C VAL A 463 8.19 -10.40 -8.66
N LEU A 464 7.00 -9.88 -8.35
CA LEU A 464 5.83 -9.97 -9.21
C LEU A 464 4.94 -8.72 -9.08
N ARG A 465 4.39 -8.27 -10.21
CA ARG A 465 3.32 -7.26 -10.27
C ARG A 465 2.16 -7.82 -11.07
N GLY A 466 0.95 -7.67 -10.56
CA GLY A 466 -0.26 -8.13 -11.21
C GLY A 466 -1.51 -7.40 -10.71
N LYS A 467 -2.67 -7.89 -11.14
CA LYS A 467 -3.97 -7.47 -10.64
C LYS A 467 -4.80 -8.70 -10.33
N LEU A 468 -5.56 -8.68 -9.24
CA LEU A 468 -6.54 -9.72 -8.98
C LEU A 468 -7.67 -9.64 -10.00
N THR A 469 -8.18 -10.79 -10.46
CA THR A 469 -9.32 -10.86 -11.38
C THR A 469 -10.64 -10.57 -10.66
N SER A 470 -10.73 -10.97 -9.40
CA SER A 470 -11.81 -10.61 -8.48
C SER A 470 -11.54 -9.24 -7.86
N SER A 471 -12.58 -8.42 -7.78
CA SER A 471 -12.63 -7.22 -6.95
C SER A 471 -13.62 -7.42 -5.80
N LEU A 472 -13.47 -6.59 -4.78
CA LEU A 472 -14.33 -6.51 -3.60
C LEU A 472 -15.65 -5.81 -3.90
#